data_AF-A0A8J4YRG8-F1
#
_entry.id   AF-A0A8J4YRG8-F1
#
_cell.length_a   1.000
_cell.length_b   1.000
_cell.length_c   1.000
_cell.angle_alpha   90.00
_cell.angle_beta   90.00
_cell.angle_gamma   90.00
#
_symmetry.space_group_name_H-M   'P 1'
#
loop_
_entity.id
_entity.type
_entity.pdbx_description
1 polymer ?
#
loop_
_entity_poly.entity_id
_entity_poly.type
_entity_poly.pdbx_seq_one_letter_code
_entity_poly.pdbx_strand_id
1 'polypeptide(L)'
;MEWIQTHTPTTAVFAGSMQLLAGVKLCTGRHVTNHPHYEDSWLRHRTHEMYKIYGCETPESMHTILKAAGATHIIVEDSICLAPPDPKHPLCRLVDIVDLHSGHLPEGGVKNTLGLQVPQHRRFCDAVRRRTKEYSRLFSLVMSNKTFRVYSLTGT
;
A
#
# COMPACT_ATOMS: atom_id res chain seq x y z
N MET A 1 10.91 13.49 -3.49
CA MET A 1 11.94 13.22 -2.46
C MET A 1 12.23 14.46 -1.62
N GLU A 2 12.43 15.64 -2.22
CA GLU A 2 12.66 16.89 -1.48
C GLU A 2 11.63 17.16 -0.38
N TRP A 3 10.32 17.00 -0.67
CA TRP A 3 9.28 17.14 0.35
C TRP A 3 9.49 16.22 1.57
N ILE A 4 9.88 14.96 1.36
CA ILE A 4 10.21 14.03 2.45
C ILE A 4 11.41 14.57 3.24
N GLN A 5 12.40 15.15 2.56
CA GLN A 5 13.58 15.71 3.21
C GLN A 5 13.27 16.91 4.11
N THR A 6 12.35 17.78 3.67
CA THR A 6 12.09 19.08 4.28
C THR A 6 10.89 19.08 5.23
N HIS A 7 9.93 18.16 5.05
CA HIS A 7 8.66 18.18 5.79
C HIS A 7 8.44 16.95 6.67
N THR A 8 9.42 16.04 6.78
CA THR A 8 9.32 14.89 7.69
C THR A 8 10.56 14.75 8.57
N PRO A 9 10.39 14.34 9.84
CA PRO A 9 11.51 14.14 10.75
C PRO A 9 12.43 13.03 10.23
N THR A 10 13.69 13.05 10.63
CA THR A 10 14.68 12.01 10.26
C THR A 10 14.29 10.63 10.77
N THR A 11 13.48 10.57 11.84
CA THR A 11 12.91 9.35 12.41
C THR A 11 11.67 8.83 11.68
N ALA A 12 11.18 9.54 10.64
CA ALA A 12 10.03 9.07 9.87
C ALA A 12 10.30 7.73 9.20
N VAL A 13 9.29 6.86 9.23
CA VAL A 13 9.32 5.52 8.65
C VAL A 13 8.24 5.42 7.58
N PHE A 14 8.64 5.14 6.35
CA PHE A 14 7.76 5.09 5.20
C PHE A 14 7.43 3.65 4.81
N ALA A 15 6.14 3.40 4.57
CA ALA A 15 5.64 2.21 3.89
C ALA A 15 5.07 2.57 2.51
N GLY A 16 5.04 1.58 1.63
CA GLY A 16 4.65 1.76 0.23
C GLY A 16 5.26 0.67 -0.65
N SER A 17 5.22 0.90 -1.96
CA SER A 17 5.83 -0.02 -2.89
C SER A 17 7.36 -0.06 -2.73
N MET A 18 7.90 -1.25 -2.90
CA MET A 18 9.30 -1.49 -2.64
C MET A 18 10.23 -0.73 -3.61
N GLN A 19 9.83 -0.60 -4.88
CA GLN A 19 10.56 0.18 -5.87
C GLN A 19 10.66 1.66 -5.49
N LEU A 20 9.61 2.24 -4.93
CA LEU A 20 9.61 3.64 -4.50
C LEU A 20 10.42 3.81 -3.20
N LEU A 21 10.28 2.87 -2.26
CA LEU A 21 10.96 2.92 -0.98
C LEU A 21 12.49 2.80 -1.11
N ALA A 22 13.01 2.10 -2.12
CA ALA A 22 14.43 2.13 -2.43
C ALA A 22 14.91 3.57 -2.70
N GLY A 23 14.15 4.32 -3.50
CA GLY A 23 14.40 5.75 -3.75
C GLY A 23 14.23 6.61 -2.49
N VAL A 24 13.23 6.35 -1.66
CA VAL A 24 13.07 7.05 -0.37
C VAL A 24 14.31 6.85 0.49
N LYS A 25 14.76 5.60 0.66
CA LYS A 25 15.93 5.28 1.49
C LYS A 25 17.20 5.95 0.96
N LEU A 26 17.50 5.81 -0.32
CA LEU A 26 18.74 6.32 -0.92
C LEU A 26 18.76 7.86 -1.02
N CYS A 27 17.65 8.48 -1.40
CA CYS A 27 17.62 9.93 -1.62
C CYS A 27 17.36 10.73 -0.35
N THR A 28 16.83 10.12 0.71
CA THR A 28 16.42 10.86 1.92
C THR A 28 17.00 10.27 3.20
N GLY A 29 17.50 9.04 3.21
CA GLY A 29 17.99 8.38 4.43
C GLY A 29 16.91 7.94 5.41
N ARG A 30 15.62 8.21 5.13
CA ARG A 30 14.48 7.84 5.98
C ARG A 30 14.36 6.33 6.11
N HIS A 31 13.79 5.88 7.22
CA HIS A 31 13.53 4.46 7.43
C HIS A 31 12.40 4.00 6.50
N VAL A 32 12.47 2.74 6.09
CA VAL A 32 11.46 2.13 5.21
C VAL A 32 11.04 0.79 5.77
N THR A 33 9.76 0.43 5.62
CA THR A 33 9.20 -0.79 6.22
C THR A 33 9.57 -2.08 5.49
N ASN A 34 9.96 -2.00 4.23
CA ASN A 34 10.30 -3.14 3.39
C ASN A 34 11.41 -2.75 2.40
N HIS A 35 12.24 -3.73 2.06
CA HIS A 35 13.39 -3.64 1.14
C HIS A 35 13.43 -4.94 0.30
N PRO A 36 13.91 -4.92 -0.97
CA PRO A 36 13.97 -6.08 -1.87
C PRO A 36 14.95 -7.17 -1.43
N HIS A 37 14.62 -7.85 -0.33
CA HIS A 37 15.28 -9.06 0.13
C HIS A 37 14.27 -10.18 0.15
N TYR A 38 14.39 -11.08 -0.82
CA TYR A 38 13.44 -12.17 -1.06
C TYR A 38 13.93 -13.51 -0.54
N GLU A 39 15.20 -13.57 -0.15
CA GLU A 39 15.87 -14.77 0.35
C GLU A 39 15.38 -15.14 1.75
N ASP A 40 14.92 -14.15 2.53
CA ASP A 40 14.43 -14.34 3.90
C ASP A 40 12.90 -14.44 3.96
N SER A 41 12.39 -15.47 4.64
CA SER A 41 10.94 -15.72 4.73
C SER A 41 10.18 -14.64 5.51
N TRP A 42 10.78 -14.09 6.56
CA TRP A 42 10.18 -13.05 7.38
C TRP A 42 10.12 -11.72 6.61
N LEU A 43 11.18 -11.38 5.86
CA LEU A 43 11.20 -10.19 5.00
C LEU A 43 10.15 -10.28 3.86
N ARG A 44 9.96 -11.46 3.28
CA ARG A 44 8.88 -11.70 2.32
C ARG A 44 7.50 -11.50 2.94
N HIS A 45 7.26 -12.07 4.12
CA HIS A 45 6.00 -11.91 4.82
C HIS A 45 5.73 -10.44 5.18
N ARG A 46 6.74 -9.73 5.69
CA ARG A 46 6.65 -8.29 5.97
C ARG A 46 6.33 -7.48 4.71
N THR A 47 6.96 -7.80 3.58
CA THR A 47 6.66 -7.14 2.29
C THR A 47 5.23 -7.43 1.85
N HIS A 48 4.76 -8.68 1.99
CA HIS A 48 3.39 -9.05 1.71
C HIS A 48 2.38 -8.20 2.52
N GLU A 49 2.60 -8.06 3.83
CA GLU A 49 1.74 -7.23 4.69
C GLU A 49 1.72 -5.75 4.25
N MET A 50 2.84 -5.18 3.81
CA MET A 50 2.86 -3.80 3.31
C MET A 50 2.11 -3.65 1.97
N TYR A 51 2.13 -4.68 1.12
CA TYR A 51 1.47 -4.65 -0.19
C TYR A 51 -0.06 -4.75 -0.08
N LYS A 52 -0.60 -5.16 1.08
CA LYS A 52 -2.03 -5.08 1.39
C LYS A 52 -2.61 -3.67 1.30
N ILE A 53 -1.77 -2.61 1.31
CA ILE A 53 -2.18 -1.24 0.93
C ILE A 53 -2.95 -1.23 -0.40
N TYR A 54 -2.57 -2.08 -1.36
CA TYR A 54 -3.21 -2.18 -2.68
C TYR A 54 -4.33 -3.24 -2.76
N GLY A 55 -4.57 -3.96 -1.68
CA GLY A 55 -5.61 -4.99 -1.56
C GLY A 55 -6.91 -4.46 -0.97
N CYS A 56 -7.91 -5.34 -0.91
CA CYS A 56 -9.20 -5.08 -0.29
C CYS A 56 -9.12 -5.25 1.23
N GLU A 57 -8.85 -4.15 1.94
CA GLU A 57 -8.62 -4.13 3.39
C GLU A 57 -9.36 -2.96 4.06
N THR A 58 -9.73 -3.14 5.32
CA THR A 58 -10.36 -2.08 6.13
C THR A 58 -9.31 -1.06 6.61
N PRO A 59 -9.71 0.19 6.89
CA PRO A 59 -8.77 1.18 7.40
C PRO A 59 -8.22 0.79 8.78
N GLU A 60 -9.00 0.14 9.64
CA GLU A 60 -8.55 -0.36 10.95
C GLU A 60 -7.50 -1.49 10.82
N SER A 61 -7.75 -2.45 9.92
CA SER A 61 -6.81 -3.55 9.63
C SER A 61 -5.48 -2.99 9.14
N MET A 62 -5.53 -2.11 8.13
CA MET A 62 -4.31 -1.51 7.58
C MET A 62 -3.58 -0.64 8.59
N HIS A 63 -4.29 0.16 9.40
CA HIS A 63 -3.65 0.97 10.43
C HIS A 63 -2.92 0.09 11.45
N THR A 64 -3.52 -1.03 11.85
CA THR A 64 -2.90 -2.01 12.76
C THR A 64 -1.64 -2.63 12.16
N ILE A 65 -1.72 -3.11 10.91
CA ILE A 65 -0.58 -3.71 10.17
C ILE A 65 0.57 -2.71 10.07
N LEU A 66 0.28 -1.47 9.68
CA LEU A 66 1.28 -0.42 9.48
C LEU A 66 1.91 0.02 10.80
N LYS A 67 1.13 0.16 11.88
CA LYS A 67 1.66 0.45 13.21
C LYS A 67 2.55 -0.68 13.73
N ALA A 68 2.16 -1.94 13.53
CA ALA A 68 2.98 -3.09 13.89
C ALA A 68 4.32 -3.12 13.11
N ALA A 69 4.33 -2.63 11.87
CA ALA A 69 5.55 -2.47 11.08
C ALA A 69 6.38 -1.21 11.44
N GLY A 70 5.89 -0.37 12.37
CA GLY A 70 6.54 0.87 12.78
C GLY A 70 6.42 2.01 11.75
N ALA A 71 5.50 1.91 10.80
CA ALA A 71 5.29 2.96 9.80
C ALA A 71 4.71 4.22 10.46
N THR A 72 5.20 5.39 10.04
CA THR A 72 4.59 6.69 10.39
C THR A 72 3.91 7.33 9.17
N HIS A 73 4.33 6.95 7.97
CA HIS A 73 3.78 7.44 6.71
C HIS A 73 3.57 6.29 5.72
N ILE A 74 2.54 6.43 4.88
CA ILE A 74 2.35 5.59 3.68
C ILE A 74 2.43 6.43 2.42
N ILE A 75 3.03 5.87 1.37
CA ILE A 75 2.98 6.42 0.02
C ILE A 75 2.14 5.50 -0.86
N VAL A 76 1.07 6.06 -1.43
CA VAL A 76 0.14 5.35 -2.32
C VAL A 76 0.31 5.88 -3.74
N GLU A 77 0.73 5.01 -4.66
CA GLU A 77 0.96 5.33 -6.07
C GLU A 77 -0.27 5.06 -6.94
N ASP A 78 -0.64 6.05 -7.75
CA ASP A 78 -1.78 5.96 -8.67
C ASP A 78 -1.48 4.97 -9.80
N SER A 79 -0.23 4.85 -10.23
CA SER A 79 0.22 3.89 -11.26
C SER A 79 -0.01 2.42 -10.88
N ILE A 80 -0.09 2.12 -9.58
CA ILE A 80 -0.36 0.78 -9.06
C ILE A 80 -1.84 0.67 -8.72
N CYS A 81 -2.35 1.58 -7.88
CA CYS A 81 -3.71 1.50 -7.37
C CYS A 81 -4.78 1.58 -8.48
N LEU A 82 -4.54 2.42 -9.48
CA LEU A 82 -5.47 2.68 -10.59
C LEU A 82 -4.99 2.05 -11.91
N ALA A 83 -4.11 1.06 -11.83
CA ALA A 83 -3.60 0.37 -13.01
C ALA A 83 -4.77 -0.20 -13.85
N PRO A 84 -4.92 0.20 -15.12
CA PRO A 84 -6.01 -0.28 -15.94
C PRO A 84 -5.82 -1.77 -16.22
N PRO A 85 -6.92 -2.55 -16.31
CA PRO A 85 -6.84 -3.95 -16.72
C PRO A 85 -6.24 -4.06 -18.12
N ASP A 86 -5.34 -5.02 -18.32
CA ASP A 86 -4.82 -5.37 -19.65
C ASP A 86 -5.68 -6.49 -20.25
N PRO A 87 -6.45 -6.23 -21.33
CA PRO A 87 -7.27 -7.25 -21.97
C PRO A 87 -6.47 -8.43 -22.55
N LYS A 88 -5.18 -8.22 -22.87
CA LYS A 88 -4.30 -9.27 -23.41
C LYS A 88 -3.64 -10.11 -22.31
N HIS A 89 -3.45 -9.52 -21.13
CA HIS A 89 -2.81 -10.16 -19.98
C HIS A 89 -3.65 -9.96 -18.71
N PRO A 90 -4.80 -10.64 -18.59
CA PRO A 90 -5.61 -10.56 -17.38
C PRO A 90 -4.81 -11.06 -16.16
N LEU A 91 -5.11 -10.52 -14.99
CA LEU A 91 -4.47 -10.87 -13.70
C LEU A 91 -2.97 -10.53 -13.59
N CYS A 92 -2.43 -9.75 -14.53
CA CYS A 92 -1.01 -9.38 -14.54
C CYS A 92 -0.72 -8.09 -13.73
N ARG A 93 -1.75 -7.41 -13.20
CA ARG A 93 -1.53 -6.22 -12.39
C ARG A 93 -1.11 -6.60 -10.98
N LEU A 94 -0.31 -5.74 -10.35
CA LEU A 94 0.06 -5.88 -8.94
C LEU A 94 -1.17 -6.02 -8.04
N VAL A 95 -2.23 -5.24 -8.29
CA VAL A 95 -3.47 -5.30 -7.51
C VAL A 95 -4.17 -6.66 -7.63
N ASP A 96 -4.06 -7.31 -8.80
CA ASP A 96 -4.63 -8.65 -9.02
C ASP A 96 -3.85 -9.70 -8.23
N ILE A 97 -2.52 -9.61 -8.24
CA ILE A 97 -1.64 -10.52 -7.48
C ILE A 97 -1.89 -10.39 -5.97
N VAL A 98 -2.07 -9.15 -5.47
CA VAL A 98 -2.39 -8.90 -4.07
C VAL A 98 -3.75 -9.50 -3.70
N ASP A 99 -4.77 -9.33 -4.53
CA ASP A 99 -6.08 -9.95 -4.26
C ASP A 99 -6.00 -11.47 -4.22
N LEU A 100 -5.32 -12.09 -5.18
CA LEU A 100 -5.15 -13.55 -5.21
C LEU A 100 -4.47 -14.06 -3.93
N HIS A 101 -3.45 -13.34 -3.43
CA HIS A 101 -2.77 -13.72 -2.20
C HIS A 101 -3.62 -13.48 -0.94
N SER A 102 -4.48 -12.46 -0.96
CA SER A 102 -5.48 -12.22 0.09
C SER A 102 -6.70 -13.14 0.02
N GLY A 103 -6.76 -14.07 -0.95
CA GLY A 103 -7.92 -14.93 -1.14
C GLY A 103 -9.13 -14.22 -1.73
N HIS A 104 -8.94 -13.06 -2.36
CA HIS A 104 -9.98 -12.26 -2.98
C HIS A 104 -10.03 -12.45 -4.50
N LEU A 105 -11.23 -12.34 -5.07
CA LEU A 105 -11.44 -12.31 -6.51
C LEU A 105 -10.93 -10.99 -7.12
N PRO A 106 -9.98 -11.03 -8.07
CA PRO A 106 -9.51 -9.84 -8.76
C PRO A 106 -10.59 -9.19 -9.63
N GLU A 107 -10.54 -7.87 -9.74
CA GLU A 107 -11.46 -7.11 -10.60
C GLU A 107 -11.25 -7.48 -12.08
N GLY A 108 -12.31 -7.90 -12.77
CA GLY A 108 -12.32 -7.94 -14.23
C GLY A 108 -12.07 -9.28 -14.90
N GLY A 109 -12.00 -10.41 -14.18
CA GLY A 109 -12.27 -11.68 -14.85
C GLY A 109 -11.55 -12.93 -14.36
N VAL A 110 -12.09 -13.54 -13.31
CA VAL A 110 -12.12 -15.00 -13.24
C VAL A 110 -13.52 -15.45 -12.80
N LYS A 111 -14.23 -16.15 -13.67
CA LYS A 111 -15.37 -16.98 -13.28
C LYS A 111 -14.80 -18.34 -12.89
N ASN A 112 -15.13 -18.83 -11.69
CA ASN A 112 -14.69 -20.12 -11.11
C ASN A 112 -13.22 -20.22 -10.69
N THR A 113 -12.88 -19.66 -9.54
CA THR A 113 -11.72 -20.11 -8.74
C THR A 113 -12.22 -20.62 -7.40
N LEU A 114 -12.13 -21.94 -7.22
CA LEU A 114 -12.45 -22.62 -5.96
C LEU A 114 -11.66 -21.97 -4.81
N GLY A 115 -12.37 -21.46 -3.81
CA GLY A 115 -11.78 -20.93 -2.57
C GLY A 115 -11.52 -19.42 -2.52
N LEU A 116 -11.73 -18.66 -3.60
CA LEU A 116 -11.63 -17.18 -3.55
C LEU A 116 -12.95 -16.53 -3.14
N GLN A 117 -12.87 -15.49 -2.32
CA GLN A 117 -14.00 -14.74 -1.80
C GLN A 117 -14.21 -13.45 -2.60
N VAL A 118 -15.47 -13.03 -2.74
CA VAL A 118 -15.78 -11.68 -3.20
C VAL A 118 -15.36 -10.70 -2.10
N PRO A 119 -14.49 -9.71 -2.38
CA PRO A 119 -14.09 -8.74 -1.36
C PRO A 119 -15.31 -7.97 -0.84
N GLN A 120 -15.43 -7.87 0.49
CA GLN A 120 -16.53 -7.15 1.15
C GLN A 120 -16.33 -5.62 1.16
N HIS A 121 -15.10 -5.17 0.88
CA HIS A 121 -14.69 -3.79 0.95
C HIS A 121 -13.92 -3.39 -0.31
N ARG A 122 -13.85 -2.09 -0.58
CA ARG A 122 -13.02 -1.54 -1.65
C ARG A 122 -11.54 -1.71 -1.32
N ARG A 123 -10.69 -1.62 -2.35
CA ARG A 123 -9.25 -1.51 -2.16
C ARG A 123 -8.92 -0.34 -1.24
N PHE A 124 -8.03 -0.56 -0.27
CA PHE A 124 -7.62 0.47 0.67
C PHE A 124 -7.05 1.69 -0.07
N CYS A 125 -6.18 1.46 -1.07
CA CYS A 125 -5.54 2.51 -1.86
C CYS A 125 -6.53 3.44 -2.59
N ASP A 126 -7.69 2.95 -3.02
CA ASP A 126 -8.75 3.77 -3.63
C ASP A 126 -9.62 4.43 -2.56
N ALA A 127 -10.03 3.66 -1.56
CA ALA A 127 -10.95 4.11 -0.53
C ALA A 127 -10.36 5.25 0.33
N VAL A 128 -9.07 5.19 0.68
CA VAL A 128 -8.39 6.24 1.46
C VAL A 128 -8.41 7.61 0.78
N ARG A 129 -8.48 7.66 -0.56
CA ARG A 129 -8.57 8.89 -1.34
C ARG A 129 -9.87 9.66 -1.08
N ARG A 130 -10.93 8.94 -0.71
CA ARG A 130 -12.27 9.51 -0.48
C ARG A 130 -12.36 10.27 0.83
N ARG A 131 -11.38 10.08 1.74
CA ARG A 131 -11.30 10.79 3.03
C ARG A 131 -12.60 10.73 3.83
N THR A 132 -13.30 9.59 3.78
CA THR A 132 -14.47 9.36 4.66
C THR A 132 -14.03 9.44 6.13
N LYS A 133 -14.99 9.63 7.04
CA LYS A 133 -14.69 9.80 8.48
C LYS A 133 -13.88 8.64 9.06
N GLU A 134 -14.14 7.42 8.61
CA GLU A 134 -13.43 6.19 9.02
C GLU A 134 -11.93 6.25 8.66
N TYR A 135 -11.61 6.66 7.43
CA TYR A 135 -10.24 6.75 6.94
C TYR A 135 -9.52 7.97 7.50
N SER A 136 -10.16 9.15 7.49
CA SER A 136 -9.55 10.40 7.94
C SER A 136 -9.21 10.41 9.43
N ARG A 137 -9.86 9.55 10.23
CA ARG A 137 -9.51 9.33 11.65
C ARG A 137 -8.16 8.64 11.82
N LEU A 138 -7.75 7.79 10.88
CA LEU A 138 -6.55 6.94 10.97
C LEU A 138 -5.41 7.42 10.06
N PHE A 139 -5.75 8.09 8.96
CA PHE A 139 -4.83 8.50 7.90
C PHE A 139 -5.07 9.96 7.52
N SER A 140 -4.07 10.80 7.75
CA SER A 140 -4.11 12.22 7.36
C SER A 140 -3.31 12.44 6.09
N LEU A 141 -3.94 12.91 5.00
CA LEU A 141 -3.22 13.22 3.77
C LEU A 141 -2.36 14.49 3.98
N VAL A 142 -1.04 14.32 3.91
CA VAL A 142 -0.04 15.37 4.17
C VAL A 142 0.63 15.88 2.89
N MET A 143 0.63 15.09 1.83
CA MET A 143 1.10 15.52 0.52
C MET A 143 0.36 14.77 -0.60
N SER A 144 0.08 15.46 -1.70
CA SER A 144 -0.52 14.88 -2.89
C SER A 144 0.09 15.52 -4.12
N ASN A 145 0.32 14.72 -5.15
CA ASN A 145 0.58 15.21 -6.50
C ASN A 145 -0.24 14.40 -7.52
N LYS A 146 0.11 14.49 -8.81
CA LYS A 146 -0.60 13.79 -9.89
C LYS A 146 -0.35 12.28 -9.93
N THR A 147 0.70 11.78 -9.29
CA THR A 147 1.16 10.38 -9.40
C THR A 147 1.08 9.59 -8.10
N PHE A 148 1.13 10.25 -6.94
CA PHE A 148 1.05 9.60 -5.65
C PHE A 148 0.52 10.52 -4.55
N ARG A 149 0.16 9.92 -3.42
CA ARG A 149 -0.31 10.56 -2.20
C ARG A 149 0.45 10.04 -1.00
N VAL A 150 0.75 10.92 -0.05
CA VAL A 150 1.41 10.58 1.21
C VAL A 150 0.43 10.84 2.35
N TYR A 151 0.18 9.80 3.15
CA TYR A 151 -0.65 9.91 4.35
C TYR A 151 0.21 9.66 5.58
N SER A 152 0.06 10.50 6.61
CA SER A 152 0.58 10.20 7.94
C SER A 152 -0.42 9.36 8.71
N LEU A 153 0.10 8.47 9.57
CA LEU A 153 -0.71 7.68 10.49
C LEU A 153 -1.00 8.49 11.75
N THR A 154 -2.21 8.40 12.27
CA THR A 154 -2.57 9.02 13.55
C THR A 154 -2.20 8.11 14.72
N GLY A 155 -1.70 8.71 15.81
CA GLY A 155 -1.45 8.01 17.09
C GLY A 155 -0.19 7.14 17.10
N THR A 156 0.81 7.46 16.28
CA THR A 156 2.16 6.89 16.31
C THR A 156 3.08 7.66 17.24
#